data_AF-A0A7W0R3S7-F1
#
_entry.id   AF-A0A7W0R3S7-F1
#
_cell.length_a   1.000
_cell.length_b   1.000
_cell.length_c   1.000
_cell.angle_alpha   90.00
_cell.angle_beta   90.00
_cell.angle_gamma   90.00
#
_symmetry.space_group_name_H-M   'P 1'
#
loop_
_entity.id
_entity.type
_entity.pdbx_description
1 polymer ?
#
loop_
_entity_poly.entity_id
_entity_poly.type
_entity_poly.pdbx_seq_one_letter_code
_entity_poly.pdbx_strand_id
1 'polypeptide(L)'
;MRFSGLKIALTIMTALSAVGLSVPVAALNQSSATIYRLNAGGTALAGTPQWQADTAKKPSSYVTSPSTKTAFTRLSVNTSHPSLPAGVPASMFQTQRNAPSDGSVGLAFPVESGAYEVRLFFAEVRATSMAAGSRVLDVSVEGSRVLSNYDVFQHVGGHKGVMKSFAVSSDKVLNVSVSANVGRPMLMGAEIIARDEAPAPAPTPSPEPTPDTPTNPACSGTKVAASENLHAVVDGKSNTTFCLASGTFDLGSTPLSPGTNVTIQGATGTRSSLGAINAPTKIVGTAAEAIITAGGNNTLRWLDVSGSNPGSACQPNCGR
;
A
#
# COMPACT_ATOMS: atom_id res chain seq x y z
N MET A 1 -3.65 21.72 81.62
CA MET A 1 -4.98 22.36 81.64
C MET A 1 -5.91 21.61 80.69
N ARG A 2 -7.06 21.15 81.21
CA ARG A 2 -8.36 20.88 80.54
C ARG A 2 -8.47 19.72 79.53
N PHE A 3 -9.05 18.60 79.98
CA PHE A 3 -10.36 17.98 79.62
C PHE A 3 -10.33 17.21 78.28
N SER A 4 -10.56 15.91 78.16
CA SER A 4 -11.67 15.00 78.59
C SER A 4 -12.38 14.50 77.34
N GLY A 5 -12.66 13.20 77.22
CA GLY A 5 -13.46 12.68 76.11
C GLY A 5 -13.21 11.22 75.75
N LEU A 6 -13.70 10.31 76.60
CA LEU A 6 -13.99 8.91 76.26
C LEU A 6 -15.12 8.86 75.20
N LYS A 7 -15.02 8.02 74.15
CA LYS A 7 -16.06 7.05 73.74
C LYS A 7 -15.80 6.34 72.37
N ILE A 8 -15.88 5.00 72.47
CA ILE A 8 -16.62 4.03 71.62
C ILE A 8 -15.95 3.51 70.33
N ALA A 9 -15.92 2.17 70.29
CA ALA A 9 -15.36 1.26 69.32
C ALA A 9 -16.20 1.10 68.03
N LEU A 10 -15.56 0.64 66.95
CA LEU A 10 -16.21 -0.24 65.98
C LEU A 10 -15.17 -1.03 65.18
N THR A 11 -15.06 -2.33 65.48
CA THR A 11 -14.36 -3.31 64.65
C THR A 11 -15.26 -3.68 63.48
N ILE A 12 -14.84 -3.37 62.25
CA ILE A 12 -15.43 -3.93 61.04
C ILE A 12 -14.36 -4.79 60.38
N MET A 13 -14.45 -6.11 60.61
CA MET A 13 -13.89 -7.11 59.71
C MET A 13 -14.81 -7.19 58.50
N THR A 14 -14.36 -6.72 57.35
CA THR A 14 -14.96 -7.08 56.05
C THR A 14 -14.00 -7.99 55.32
N ALA A 15 -14.42 -9.24 55.16
CA ALA A 15 -13.79 -10.22 54.30
C ALA A 15 -13.87 -9.73 52.84
N LEU A 16 -12.72 -9.55 52.20
CA LEU A 16 -12.65 -9.32 50.76
C LEU A 16 -12.55 -10.69 50.09
N SER A 17 -13.67 -11.18 49.56
CA SER A 17 -13.70 -12.31 48.64
C SER A 17 -12.83 -12.01 47.43
N ALA A 18 -11.76 -12.78 47.24
CA ALA A 18 -10.97 -12.76 46.02
C ALA A 18 -11.79 -13.42 44.90
N VAL A 19 -12.58 -12.63 44.20
CA VAL A 19 -13.08 -13.01 42.88
C VAL A 19 -11.90 -12.86 41.93
N GLY A 20 -11.33 -13.99 41.52
CA GLY A 20 -10.34 -14.04 40.44
C GLY A 20 -10.99 -13.60 39.14
N LEU A 21 -11.02 -12.29 38.89
CA LEU A 21 -11.23 -11.77 37.55
C LEU A 21 -9.95 -12.03 36.78
N SER A 22 -9.99 -12.99 35.86
CA SER A 22 -9.06 -13.02 34.74
C SER A 22 -9.28 -11.74 33.93
N VAL A 23 -8.50 -10.71 34.21
CA VAL A 23 -8.46 -9.51 33.37
C VAL A 23 -7.94 -9.99 32.02
N PRO A 24 -8.71 -9.87 30.92
CA PRO A 24 -8.10 -10.06 29.61
C PRO A 24 -6.97 -9.04 29.50
N VAL A 25 -5.79 -9.47 29.08
CA VAL A 25 -4.64 -8.59 28.80
C VAL A 25 -5.04 -7.65 27.66
N ALA A 26 -5.79 -6.61 28.00
CA ALA A 26 -6.13 -5.51 27.12
C ALA A 26 -4.93 -4.57 27.16
N ALA A 27 -4.18 -4.58 26.05
CA ALA A 27 -3.26 -3.55 25.59
C ALA A 27 -2.61 -2.71 26.70
N LEU A 28 -1.44 -3.15 27.16
CA LEU A 28 -0.51 -2.25 27.83
C LEU A 28 -0.32 -1.02 26.93
N ASN A 29 -0.51 0.17 27.49
CA ASN A 29 -0.30 1.46 26.83
C ASN A 29 1.01 1.45 26.05
N GLN A 30 0.93 1.30 24.73
CA GLN A 30 2.07 1.56 23.85
C GLN A 30 2.29 3.08 23.87
N SER A 31 3.25 3.55 24.65
CA SER A 31 3.67 4.93 24.52
C SER A 31 4.38 5.07 23.16
N SER A 32 3.97 6.10 22.43
CA SER A 32 4.47 6.39 21.09
C SER A 32 4.72 7.87 20.99
N ALA A 33 5.94 8.26 20.63
CA ALA A 33 6.35 9.65 20.56
C ALA A 33 6.61 10.02 19.11
N THR A 34 5.88 11.00 18.57
CA THR A 34 6.22 11.58 17.27
C THR A 34 7.52 12.36 17.39
N ILE A 35 8.55 11.94 16.64
CA ILE A 35 9.88 12.58 16.67
C ILE A 35 10.05 13.54 15.50
N TYR A 36 9.66 13.11 14.30
CA TYR A 36 9.82 13.92 13.09
C TYR A 36 8.51 14.09 12.35
N ARG A 37 8.34 15.29 11.81
CA ARG A 37 7.28 15.66 10.86
C ARG A 37 7.87 16.56 9.80
N LEU A 38 7.67 16.19 8.54
CA LEU A 38 8.20 16.90 7.38
C LEU A 38 7.06 17.25 6.42
N ASN A 39 6.90 18.53 6.10
CA ASN A 39 6.01 18.98 5.02
C ASN A 39 6.80 19.08 3.71
N ALA A 40 6.75 18.02 2.90
CA ALA A 40 7.59 17.88 1.71
C ALA A 40 7.17 18.90 0.64
N GLY A 41 8.13 19.70 0.18
CA GLY A 41 7.89 20.74 -0.81
C GLY A 41 7.27 22.04 -0.28
N GLY A 42 6.92 22.12 1.00
CA GLY A 42 6.19 23.25 1.59
C GLY A 42 6.89 23.92 2.77
N THR A 43 6.27 25.00 3.27
CA THR A 43 6.70 25.70 4.49
C THR A 43 6.30 24.93 5.74
N ALA A 44 6.78 25.37 6.90
CA ALA A 44 6.38 24.76 8.16
C ALA A 44 4.86 24.85 8.37
N LEU A 45 4.27 23.82 8.99
CA LEU A 45 2.84 23.75 9.32
C LEU A 45 2.65 23.44 10.81
N ALA A 46 1.51 23.85 11.36
CA ALA A 46 1.16 23.58 12.75
C ALA A 46 1.07 22.07 13.05
N GLY A 47 1.54 21.68 14.23
CA GLY A 47 1.56 20.31 14.73
C GLY A 47 2.39 20.20 16.01
N THR A 48 2.28 19.08 16.74
CA THR A 48 3.13 18.77 17.90
C THR A 48 3.80 17.40 17.75
N PRO A 49 5.10 17.30 17.41
CA PRO A 49 5.99 18.41 17.04
C PRO A 49 5.54 19.10 15.73
N GLN A 50 6.07 20.29 15.46
CA GLN A 50 5.73 21.07 14.27
C GLN A 50 6.12 20.31 12.99
N TRP A 51 5.32 20.42 11.93
CA TRP A 51 5.76 19.97 10.61
C TRP A 51 6.85 20.90 10.11
N GLN A 52 8.06 20.37 9.98
CA GLN A 52 9.22 21.12 9.51
C GLN A 52 9.09 21.43 8.01
N ALA A 53 9.63 22.57 7.61
CA ALA A 53 9.64 23.01 6.23
C ALA A 53 10.62 22.19 5.39
N ASP A 54 10.24 21.92 4.14
CA ASP A 54 11.11 21.37 3.11
C ASP A 54 10.84 22.10 1.80
N THR A 55 11.53 23.22 1.57
CA THR A 55 11.24 24.09 0.42
C THR A 55 12.31 23.95 -0.67
N ALA A 56 12.03 24.45 -1.87
CA ALA A 56 13.05 24.52 -2.93
C ALA A 56 14.25 25.42 -2.53
N LYS A 57 14.00 26.54 -1.84
CA LYS A 57 15.04 27.51 -1.45
C LYS A 57 15.85 27.06 -0.24
N LYS A 58 15.21 26.36 0.68
CA LYS A 58 15.80 25.79 1.89
C LYS A 58 15.27 24.35 2.02
N PRO A 59 15.88 23.38 1.32
CA PRO A 59 15.55 21.97 1.49
C PRO A 59 15.77 21.55 2.94
N SER A 60 14.97 20.60 3.42
CA SER A 60 15.23 19.99 4.73
C SER A 60 16.58 19.28 4.73
N SER A 61 17.26 19.27 5.87
CA SER A 61 18.49 18.51 6.09
C SER A 61 18.30 16.99 5.97
N TYR A 62 17.05 16.51 6.02
CA TYR A 62 16.75 15.09 5.86
C TYR A 62 16.74 14.65 4.40
N VAL A 63 16.67 15.56 3.43
CA VAL A 63 16.62 15.20 2.00
C VAL A 63 18.01 14.76 1.54
N THR A 64 18.14 13.53 1.06
CA THR A 64 19.42 12.95 0.61
C THR A 64 19.58 12.90 -0.90
N SER A 65 18.49 12.95 -1.68
CA SER A 65 18.56 12.81 -3.15
C SER A 65 18.93 14.13 -3.86
N PRO A 66 20.03 14.16 -4.65
CA PRO A 66 20.63 15.39 -5.18
C PRO A 66 19.93 16.04 -6.39
N SER A 67 18.72 15.64 -6.77
CA SER A 67 18.03 16.18 -7.96
C SER A 67 16.51 16.32 -7.79
N THR A 68 16.07 16.41 -6.54
CA THR A 68 14.65 16.57 -6.23
C THR A 68 14.20 18.02 -6.44
N LYS A 69 12.95 18.20 -6.88
CA LYS A 69 12.29 19.50 -7.00
C LYS A 69 11.08 19.54 -6.09
N THR A 70 10.57 20.73 -5.83
CA THR A 70 9.28 20.91 -5.17
C THR A 70 8.23 21.38 -6.17
N ALA A 71 6.97 21.06 -5.92
CA ALA A 71 5.84 21.52 -6.70
C ALA A 71 4.66 21.77 -5.77
N PHE A 72 3.75 22.64 -6.19
CA PHE A 72 2.53 22.93 -5.44
C PHE A 72 1.31 22.94 -6.37
N THR A 73 0.14 22.76 -5.78
CA THR A 73 -1.16 22.98 -6.41
C THR A 73 -1.95 24.03 -5.62
N ARG A 74 -2.84 24.75 -6.30
CA ARG A 74 -3.83 25.65 -5.67
C ARG A 74 -5.18 24.99 -5.50
N LEU A 75 -5.36 23.80 -6.06
CA LEU A 75 -6.60 23.06 -5.96
C LEU A 75 -6.76 22.49 -4.55
N SER A 76 -8.00 22.45 -4.09
CA SER A 76 -8.34 21.79 -2.83
C SER A 76 -8.08 20.29 -2.96
N VAL A 77 -7.53 19.69 -1.90
CA VAL A 77 -7.35 18.25 -1.80
C VAL A 77 -8.31 17.71 -0.75
N ASN A 78 -9.06 16.68 -1.12
CA ASN A 78 -9.96 15.99 -0.21
C ASN A 78 -9.15 15.17 0.80
N THR A 79 -9.28 15.48 2.09
CA THR A 79 -8.59 14.80 3.21
C THR A 79 -9.53 13.95 4.06
N SER A 80 -10.64 13.46 3.50
CA SER A 80 -11.58 12.58 4.22
C SER A 80 -11.21 11.09 4.20
N HIS A 81 -10.07 10.73 3.60
CA HIS A 81 -9.65 9.33 3.56
C HIS A 81 -9.40 8.81 4.99
N PRO A 82 -9.95 7.65 5.38
CA PRO A 82 -9.92 7.17 6.77
C PRO A 82 -8.52 6.83 7.28
N SER A 83 -7.54 6.67 6.38
CA SER A 83 -6.14 6.47 6.80
C SER A 83 -5.46 7.72 7.33
N LEU A 84 -6.03 8.93 7.13
CA LEU A 84 -5.44 10.16 7.63
C LEU A 84 -5.75 10.35 9.12
N PRO A 85 -4.74 10.41 10.00
CA PRO A 85 -4.96 10.72 11.41
C PRO A 85 -5.56 12.12 11.59
N ALA A 86 -6.34 12.29 12.66
CA ALA A 86 -6.80 13.61 13.07
C ALA A 86 -5.60 14.54 13.32
N GLY A 87 -5.70 15.79 12.86
CA GLY A 87 -4.66 16.80 13.06
C GLY A 87 -3.59 16.90 11.97
N VAL A 88 -3.65 16.07 10.93
CA VAL A 88 -2.83 16.29 9.72
C VAL A 88 -3.34 17.54 8.97
N PRO A 89 -2.52 18.58 8.76
CA PRO A 89 -2.97 19.79 8.09
C PRO A 89 -3.30 19.53 6.62
N ALA A 90 -4.50 19.95 6.18
CA ALA A 90 -4.92 19.76 4.78
C ALA A 90 -3.99 20.42 3.76
N SER A 91 -3.37 21.55 4.13
CA SER A 91 -2.41 22.29 3.30
C SER A 91 -1.14 21.49 2.96
N MET A 92 -0.81 20.44 3.71
CA MET A 92 0.31 19.55 3.37
C MET A 92 0.12 18.90 2.00
N PHE A 93 -1.09 18.47 1.68
CA PHE A 93 -1.37 17.80 0.41
C PHE A 93 -1.37 18.74 -0.80
N GLN A 94 -1.11 20.03 -0.59
CA GLN A 94 -0.97 21.01 -1.67
C GLN A 94 0.48 21.20 -2.11
N THR A 95 1.45 20.64 -1.39
CA THR A 95 2.87 20.72 -1.71
C THR A 95 3.50 19.34 -1.75
N GLN A 96 4.38 19.12 -2.73
CA GLN A 96 5.12 17.85 -2.85
C GLN A 96 6.60 18.10 -3.10
N ARG A 97 7.43 17.17 -2.64
CA ARG A 97 8.76 16.94 -3.23
C ARG A 97 8.64 15.82 -4.27
N ASN A 98 9.30 15.99 -5.41
CA ASN A 98 9.34 15.01 -6.47
C ASN A 98 10.74 14.86 -7.06
N ALA A 99 10.97 13.78 -7.78
CA ALA A 99 12.21 13.52 -8.51
C ALA A 99 11.97 13.49 -10.04
N PRO A 100 13.01 13.39 -10.88
CA PRO A 100 12.89 12.99 -12.28
C PRO A 100 12.24 11.60 -12.45
N SER A 101 11.86 11.24 -13.67
CA SER A 101 11.11 10.00 -13.97
C SER A 101 11.92 8.71 -13.85
N ASP A 102 13.22 8.82 -13.61
CA ASP A 102 14.20 7.76 -13.35
C ASP A 102 14.87 7.94 -11.97
N GLY A 103 14.42 8.92 -11.18
CA GLY A 103 15.02 9.30 -9.90
C GLY A 103 14.24 8.79 -8.69
N SER A 104 14.70 9.23 -7.51
CA SER A 104 14.04 8.96 -6.23
C SER A 104 13.98 10.20 -5.34
N VAL A 105 12.97 10.25 -4.47
CA VAL A 105 12.94 11.12 -3.29
C VAL A 105 13.45 10.31 -2.10
N GLY A 106 14.67 10.60 -1.66
CA GLY A 106 15.30 10.00 -0.49
C GLY A 106 15.23 10.92 0.72
N LEU A 107 14.94 10.33 1.89
CA LEU A 107 14.98 10.97 3.20
C LEU A 107 15.83 10.13 4.16
N ALA A 108 16.59 10.78 5.03
CA ALA A 108 17.34 10.16 6.13
C ALA A 108 17.11 10.94 7.43
N PHE A 109 16.54 10.29 8.43
CA PHE A 109 16.26 10.87 9.73
C PHE A 109 17.23 10.28 10.76
N PRO A 110 18.06 11.09 11.43
CA PRO A 110 18.81 10.62 12.59
C PRO A 110 17.83 10.11 13.64
N VAL A 111 18.03 8.90 14.15
CA VAL A 111 17.16 8.28 15.17
C VAL A 111 18.02 7.50 16.15
N GLU A 112 17.46 7.12 17.29
CA GLU A 112 18.10 6.12 18.16
C GLU A 112 17.77 4.71 17.67
N SER A 113 18.51 3.71 18.14
CA SER A 113 18.19 2.33 17.79
C SER A 113 16.89 1.91 18.45
N GLY A 114 15.96 1.42 17.65
CA GLY A 114 14.64 1.05 18.17
C GLY A 114 13.61 0.89 17.07
N ALA A 115 12.35 0.91 17.49
CA ALA A 115 11.22 0.75 16.61
C ALA A 115 10.49 2.04 16.28
N TYR A 116 9.97 2.04 15.05
CA TYR A 116 9.35 3.21 14.47
C TYR A 116 8.09 2.82 13.70
N GLU A 117 7.08 3.69 13.79
CA GLU A 117 6.06 3.79 12.76
C GLU A 117 6.45 4.92 11.81
N VAL A 118 6.53 4.60 10.52
CA VAL A 118 6.79 5.53 9.42
C VAL A 118 5.48 5.75 8.68
N ARG A 119 4.98 6.99 8.73
CA ARG A 119 3.79 7.42 8.01
C ARG A 119 4.18 8.30 6.84
N LEU A 120 3.80 7.89 5.64
CA LEU A 120 4.07 8.60 4.40
C LEU A 120 2.77 9.09 3.77
N PHE A 121 2.76 10.36 3.37
CA PHE A 121 1.57 11.05 2.88
C PHE A 121 1.67 11.29 1.38
N PHE A 122 0.60 10.94 0.66
CA PHE A 122 0.52 11.03 -0.79
C PHE A 122 -0.80 11.68 -1.22
N ALA A 123 -0.78 12.33 -2.39
CA ALA A 123 -1.97 12.67 -3.18
C ALA A 123 -1.56 12.81 -4.65
N GLU A 124 -2.42 12.41 -5.59
CA GLU A 124 -2.20 12.78 -6.99
C GLU A 124 -2.72 14.20 -7.23
N VAL A 125 -1.80 15.14 -7.43
CA VAL A 125 -2.10 16.57 -7.66
C VAL A 125 -1.46 17.09 -8.95
N ARG A 126 -0.69 16.25 -9.66
CA ARG A 126 -0.05 16.64 -10.90
C ARG A 126 -1.07 16.51 -12.02
N ALA A 127 -1.41 17.62 -12.66
CA ALA A 127 -2.41 17.66 -13.73
C ALA A 127 -2.15 16.64 -14.86
N THR A 128 -0.88 16.39 -15.21
CA THR A 128 -0.50 15.44 -16.27
C THR A 128 -0.49 13.97 -15.82
N SER A 129 -0.86 13.68 -14.57
CA SER A 129 -0.86 12.32 -14.00
C SER A 129 -2.24 11.96 -13.42
N MET A 130 -3.31 12.62 -13.88
CA MET A 130 -4.70 12.41 -13.44
C MET A 130 -5.38 11.20 -14.10
N ALA A 131 -4.67 10.09 -14.21
CA ALA A 131 -5.18 8.83 -14.73
C ALA A 131 -4.37 7.66 -14.19
N ALA A 132 -5.01 6.50 -14.01
CA ALA A 132 -4.33 5.28 -13.60
C ALA A 132 -3.21 4.91 -14.60
N GLY A 133 -2.10 4.41 -14.09
CA GLY A 133 -0.88 4.11 -14.82
C GLY A 133 0.00 5.33 -15.14
N SER A 134 -0.49 6.57 -14.94
CA SER A 134 0.29 7.77 -15.31
C SER A 134 1.41 8.10 -14.34
N ARG A 135 1.32 7.61 -13.10
CA ARG A 135 2.40 7.65 -12.13
C ARG A 135 2.37 6.40 -11.26
N VAL A 136 3.47 5.65 -11.32
CA VAL A 136 3.67 4.41 -10.58
C VAL A 136 5.02 4.50 -9.88
N LEU A 137 5.05 4.24 -8.58
CA LEU A 137 6.24 4.38 -7.75
C LEU A 137 6.44 3.19 -6.82
N ASP A 138 7.70 2.99 -6.43
CA ASP A 138 8.06 2.07 -5.35
C ASP A 138 8.41 2.89 -4.09
N VAL A 139 8.17 2.30 -2.93
CA VAL A 139 8.57 2.87 -1.63
C VAL A 139 9.38 1.84 -0.87
N SER A 140 10.56 2.25 -0.41
CA SER A 140 11.40 1.48 0.50
C SER A 140 11.64 2.24 1.79
N VAL A 141 11.65 1.52 2.90
CA VAL A 141 12.01 2.01 4.24
C VAL A 141 13.04 1.05 4.82
N GLU A 142 14.16 1.57 5.32
CA GLU A 142 15.29 0.76 5.81
C GLU A 142 15.77 -0.28 4.78
N GLY A 143 15.85 0.14 3.51
CA GLY A 143 16.25 -0.71 2.38
C GLY A 143 15.21 -1.75 1.95
N SER A 144 14.18 -2.01 2.77
CA SER A 144 13.12 -2.95 2.46
C SER A 144 12.01 -2.28 1.66
N ARG A 145 11.63 -2.86 0.53
CA ARG A 145 10.54 -2.35 -0.29
C ARG A 145 9.18 -2.65 0.36
N VAL A 146 8.51 -1.60 0.81
CA VAL A 146 7.22 -1.67 1.54
C VAL A 146 6.01 -1.38 0.64
N LEU A 147 6.22 -0.75 -0.51
CA LEU A 147 5.23 -0.65 -1.58
C LEU A 147 5.91 -0.92 -2.92
N SER A 148 5.27 -1.74 -3.75
CA SER A 148 5.68 -2.01 -5.13
C SER A 148 4.59 -1.57 -6.09
N ASN A 149 4.97 -0.94 -7.20
CA ASN A 149 4.08 -0.48 -8.27
C ASN A 149 2.87 0.32 -7.76
N TYR A 150 3.09 1.18 -6.77
CA TYR A 150 2.01 1.95 -6.16
C TYR A 150 1.58 3.11 -7.04
N ASP A 151 0.31 3.11 -7.42
CA ASP A 151 -0.35 4.22 -8.11
C ASP A 151 -1.36 4.89 -7.17
N VAL A 152 -1.06 6.13 -6.79
CA VAL A 152 -1.89 6.94 -5.89
C VAL A 152 -3.23 7.28 -6.54
N PHE A 153 -3.25 7.58 -7.84
CA PHE A 153 -4.47 7.91 -8.55
C PHE A 153 -5.38 6.69 -8.66
N GLN A 154 -4.82 5.53 -8.99
CA GLN A 154 -5.59 4.28 -9.03
C GLN A 154 -6.17 3.94 -7.65
N HIS A 155 -5.43 4.22 -6.58
CA HIS A 155 -5.85 3.89 -5.21
C HIS A 155 -6.94 4.84 -4.68
N VAL A 156 -6.78 6.16 -4.83
CA VAL A 156 -7.69 7.14 -4.19
C VAL A 156 -8.24 8.22 -5.13
N GLY A 157 -7.85 8.22 -6.40
CA GLY A 157 -8.20 9.24 -7.38
C GLY A 157 -7.33 10.50 -7.31
N GLY A 158 -7.65 11.46 -8.16
CA GLY A 158 -7.02 12.79 -8.16
C GLY A 158 -7.50 13.66 -7.02
N HIS A 159 -6.61 14.51 -6.49
CA HIS A 159 -6.90 15.46 -5.42
C HIS A 159 -7.51 14.82 -4.17
N LYS A 160 -7.05 13.62 -3.80
CA LYS A 160 -7.40 12.96 -2.54
C LYS A 160 -6.14 12.56 -1.78
N GLY A 161 -6.06 13.01 -0.53
CA GLY A 161 -4.96 12.69 0.38
C GLY A 161 -5.10 11.28 0.95
N VAL A 162 -3.98 10.58 1.07
CA VAL A 162 -3.89 9.24 1.66
C VAL A 162 -2.58 9.08 2.42
N MET A 163 -2.64 8.40 3.57
CA MET A 163 -1.47 8.00 4.34
C MET A 163 -1.25 6.49 4.22
N LYS A 164 0.01 6.08 4.11
CA LYS A 164 0.50 4.71 4.29
C LYS A 164 1.39 4.64 5.52
N SER A 165 1.21 3.62 6.35
CA SER A 165 1.92 3.43 7.61
C SER A 165 2.70 2.11 7.59
N PHE A 166 3.91 2.14 8.11
CA PHE A 166 4.83 1.00 8.13
C PHE A 166 5.51 0.90 9.49
N ALA A 167 5.50 -0.29 10.10
CA ALA A 167 6.30 -0.57 11.28
C ALA A 167 7.68 -1.06 10.85
N VAL A 168 8.74 -0.44 11.37
CA VAL A 168 10.13 -0.78 11.05
C VAL A 168 11.00 -0.74 12.29
N SER A 169 12.15 -1.41 12.23
CA SER A 169 13.25 -1.18 13.17
C SER A 169 14.33 -0.39 12.47
N SER A 170 14.94 0.57 13.16
CA SER A 170 16.06 1.36 12.63
C SER A 170 17.16 1.46 13.67
N ASP A 171 18.38 1.72 13.22
CA ASP A 171 19.58 1.74 14.04
C ASP A 171 19.98 3.16 14.48
N LYS A 172 20.45 4.00 13.57
CA LYS A 172 20.90 5.37 13.83
C LYS A 172 20.36 6.34 12.79
N VAL A 173 19.98 5.82 11.63
CA VAL A 173 19.45 6.62 10.53
C VAL A 173 18.31 5.86 9.89
N LEU A 174 17.10 6.40 10.00
CA LEU A 174 15.92 5.87 9.33
C LEU A 174 15.85 6.44 7.92
N ASN A 175 15.95 5.55 6.93
CA ASN A 175 15.98 5.85 5.52
C ASN A 175 14.63 5.56 4.87
N VAL A 176 14.16 6.52 4.07
CA VAL A 176 12.99 6.37 3.20
C VAL A 176 13.40 6.68 1.77
N SER A 177 12.98 5.86 0.82
CA SER A 177 13.17 6.10 -0.61
C SER A 177 11.85 5.92 -1.35
N VAL A 178 11.49 6.89 -2.18
CA VAL A 178 10.34 6.83 -3.09
C VAL A 178 10.87 6.92 -4.52
N SER A 179 10.90 5.81 -5.25
CA SER A 179 11.53 5.70 -6.58
C SER A 179 10.51 5.60 -7.71
N ALA A 180 10.92 6.07 -8.89
CA ALA A 180 10.12 6.06 -10.09
C ALA A 180 10.04 4.68 -10.73
N ASN A 181 8.84 4.23 -11.11
CA ASN A 181 8.67 3.17 -12.11
C ASN A 181 8.04 3.74 -13.38
N VAL A 182 7.00 4.58 -13.24
CA VAL A 182 6.38 5.36 -14.31
C VAL A 182 6.15 6.77 -13.83
N GLY A 183 6.57 7.74 -14.64
CA GLY A 183 6.44 9.16 -14.29
C GLY A 183 7.28 9.55 -13.07
N ARG A 184 7.05 10.77 -12.56
CA ARG A 184 7.89 11.37 -11.52
C ARG A 184 7.39 10.99 -10.13
N PRO A 185 8.18 10.31 -9.28
CA PRO A 185 7.76 9.90 -7.94
C PRO A 185 7.59 11.14 -7.06
N MET A 186 6.75 11.03 -6.03
CA MET A 186 6.46 12.16 -5.16
C MET A 186 6.13 11.75 -3.72
N LEU A 187 6.26 12.72 -2.83
CA LEU A 187 5.88 12.63 -1.42
C LEU A 187 5.33 13.99 -0.97
N MET A 188 4.22 14.00 -0.23
CA MET A 188 3.63 15.21 0.38
C MET A 188 4.18 15.48 1.78
N GLY A 189 4.51 14.42 2.51
CA GLY A 189 5.06 14.54 3.86
C GLY A 189 5.46 13.20 4.44
N ALA A 190 6.16 13.27 5.57
CA ALA A 190 6.58 12.12 6.36
C ALA A 190 6.42 12.40 7.85
N GLU A 191 5.97 11.41 8.60
CA GLU A 191 5.91 11.43 10.06
C GLU A 191 6.60 10.17 10.60
N ILE A 192 7.52 10.36 11.54
CA ILE A 192 8.30 9.29 12.19
C ILE A 192 7.94 9.28 13.67
N ILE A 193 7.49 8.11 14.16
CA ILE A 193 6.98 7.93 15.51
C ILE A 193 7.78 6.82 16.17
N ALA A 194 8.51 7.10 17.24
CA ALA A 194 9.13 6.06 18.05
C ALA A 194 8.06 5.22 18.76
N ARG A 195 8.35 3.93 18.86
CA ARG A 195 7.56 2.94 19.58
C ARG A 195 8.43 2.34 20.69
N ASP A 196 7.86 2.20 21.88
CA ASP A 196 8.56 1.66 23.05
C ASP A 196 8.89 0.16 22.92
N GLU A 197 8.27 -0.54 21.97
CA GLU A 197 8.57 -1.93 21.67
C GLU A 197 8.92 -2.07 20.18
N ALA A 198 9.99 -2.83 19.90
CA ALA A 198 10.24 -3.37 18.58
C ALA A 198 8.94 -3.95 18.02
N PRO A 199 8.54 -3.75 16.74
CA PRO A 199 7.55 -4.65 16.19
C PRO A 199 8.10 -6.06 16.48
N ALA A 200 7.26 -6.93 17.06
CA ALA A 200 7.59 -8.35 17.15
C ALA A 200 8.21 -8.73 15.80
N PRO A 201 9.37 -9.44 15.77
CA PRO A 201 10.01 -9.78 14.51
C PRO A 201 8.91 -10.24 13.59
N ALA A 202 8.77 -9.58 12.43
CA ALA A 202 7.78 -9.98 11.43
C ALA A 202 7.87 -11.50 11.41
N PRO A 203 6.79 -12.23 11.73
CA PRO A 203 6.89 -13.66 11.92
C PRO A 203 7.74 -14.15 10.76
N THR A 204 8.87 -14.83 11.05
CA THR A 204 9.47 -15.71 10.03
C THR A 204 8.29 -16.32 9.35
N PRO A 205 8.09 -16.23 8.02
CA PRO A 205 6.87 -16.71 7.40
C PRO A 205 6.71 -18.17 7.81
N SER A 206 6.02 -18.40 8.94
CA SER A 206 5.16 -19.51 9.18
C SER A 206 4.31 -19.43 7.94
N PRO A 207 4.28 -20.49 7.12
CA PRO A 207 3.49 -20.49 5.91
C PRO A 207 2.18 -19.82 6.29
N GLU A 208 1.93 -18.67 5.66
CA GLU A 208 0.69 -17.96 5.82
C GLU A 208 -0.38 -19.05 5.78
N PRO A 209 -1.27 -19.20 6.79
CA PRO A 209 -2.41 -20.07 6.59
C PRO A 209 -2.99 -19.60 5.27
N THR A 210 -2.88 -20.44 4.26
CA THR A 210 -3.07 -20.07 2.86
C THR A 210 -4.35 -19.25 2.87
N PRO A 211 -4.33 -17.96 2.49
CA PRO A 211 -5.53 -17.14 2.52
C PRO A 211 -6.61 -17.99 1.91
N ASP A 212 -7.66 -18.30 2.69
CA ASP A 212 -8.71 -19.21 2.24
C ASP A 212 -9.03 -18.81 0.82
N THR A 213 -8.68 -19.71 -0.11
CA THR A 213 -8.63 -19.41 -1.53
C THR A 213 -9.89 -18.64 -1.86
N PRO A 214 -9.84 -17.40 -2.39
CA PRO A 214 -11.00 -16.78 -2.96
C PRO A 214 -11.39 -17.65 -4.17
N THR A 215 -12.17 -18.69 -3.91
CA THR A 215 -12.69 -19.56 -4.94
C THR A 215 -13.62 -18.70 -5.75
N ASN A 216 -13.39 -18.61 -7.06
CA ASN A 216 -14.35 -18.07 -8.01
C ASN A 216 -15.64 -18.91 -7.92
N PRO A 217 -16.65 -18.52 -7.11
CA PRO A 217 -17.76 -19.41 -6.79
C PRO A 217 -18.74 -19.52 -7.96
N ALA A 218 -18.62 -18.63 -8.93
CA ALA A 218 -19.41 -18.55 -10.16
C ALA A 218 -18.78 -19.31 -11.34
N CYS A 219 -17.70 -20.07 -11.11
CA CYS A 219 -17.01 -20.83 -12.15
C CYS A 219 -17.02 -22.34 -11.85
N SER A 220 -17.56 -23.12 -12.77
CA SER A 220 -17.62 -24.58 -12.70
C SER A 220 -16.53 -25.18 -13.58
N GLY A 221 -15.31 -25.30 -13.04
CA GLY A 221 -14.14 -25.81 -13.75
C GLY A 221 -12.95 -26.06 -12.82
N THR A 222 -11.78 -26.37 -13.40
CA THR A 222 -10.53 -26.59 -12.68
C THR A 222 -10.09 -25.30 -12.01
N LYS A 223 -10.08 -25.26 -10.68
CA LYS A 223 -9.67 -24.07 -9.91
C LYS A 223 -8.15 -23.90 -10.02
N VAL A 224 -7.70 -22.67 -10.29
CA VAL A 224 -6.28 -22.32 -10.40
C VAL A 224 -5.99 -21.14 -9.47
N ALA A 225 -5.08 -21.32 -8.52
CA ALA A 225 -4.66 -20.27 -7.60
C ALA A 225 -3.65 -19.31 -8.26
N ALA A 226 -3.60 -18.06 -7.82
CA ALA A 226 -2.69 -17.04 -8.37
C ALA A 226 -1.19 -17.40 -8.21
N SER A 227 -0.86 -18.29 -7.28
CA SER A 227 0.50 -18.79 -7.06
C SER A 227 0.89 -19.96 -7.97
N GLU A 228 -0.05 -20.55 -8.71
CA GLU A 228 0.23 -21.70 -9.58
C GLU A 228 0.86 -21.26 -10.90
N ASN A 229 1.75 -22.10 -11.44
CA ASN A 229 2.34 -21.88 -12.75
C ASN A 229 1.28 -22.12 -13.84
N LEU A 230 0.78 -21.03 -14.43
CA LEU A 230 -0.30 -21.10 -15.40
C LEU A 230 0.07 -21.88 -16.67
N HIS A 231 1.33 -21.84 -17.10
CA HIS A 231 1.83 -22.65 -18.22
C HIS A 231 1.63 -24.15 -17.96
N ALA A 232 2.01 -24.61 -16.76
CA ALA A 232 1.91 -26.03 -16.41
C ALA A 232 0.46 -26.53 -16.37
N VAL A 233 -0.48 -25.64 -16.02
CA VAL A 233 -1.88 -26.00 -15.82
C VAL A 233 -2.69 -25.92 -17.11
N VAL A 234 -2.41 -24.94 -17.97
CA VAL A 234 -3.26 -24.61 -19.12
C VAL A 234 -2.67 -25.04 -20.46
N ASP A 235 -1.34 -25.03 -20.62
CA ASP A 235 -0.73 -25.24 -21.95
C ASP A 235 -1.02 -26.65 -22.49
N GLY A 236 -1.40 -26.71 -23.77
CA GLY A 236 -1.75 -27.94 -24.48
C GLY A 236 -3.01 -28.65 -24.00
N LYS A 237 -3.74 -28.12 -23.00
CA LYS A 237 -5.01 -28.69 -22.54
C LYS A 237 -6.15 -28.30 -23.48
N SER A 238 -7.12 -29.20 -23.65
CA SER A 238 -8.29 -28.99 -24.51
C SER A 238 -9.58 -29.36 -23.77
N ASN A 239 -10.73 -28.85 -24.23
CA ASN A 239 -12.07 -29.15 -23.71
C ASN A 239 -12.20 -28.96 -22.18
N THR A 240 -11.50 -27.97 -21.63
CA THR A 240 -11.38 -27.76 -20.17
C THR A 240 -11.70 -26.31 -19.82
N THR A 241 -12.37 -26.10 -18.69
CA THR A 241 -12.57 -24.77 -18.10
C THR A 241 -11.62 -24.58 -16.93
N PHE A 242 -10.82 -23.51 -16.94
CA PHE A 242 -9.95 -23.09 -15.85
C PHE A 242 -10.53 -21.86 -15.15
N CYS A 243 -10.69 -21.98 -13.83
CA CYS A 243 -11.27 -20.99 -12.95
C CYS A 243 -10.15 -20.33 -12.15
N LEU A 244 -9.64 -19.22 -12.66
CA LEU A 244 -8.54 -18.48 -12.06
C LEU A 244 -9.08 -17.69 -10.85
N ALA A 245 -8.36 -17.78 -9.74
CA ALA A 245 -8.58 -16.92 -8.58
C ALA A 245 -8.26 -15.46 -8.91
N SER A 246 -8.77 -14.53 -8.10
CA SER A 246 -8.33 -13.13 -8.17
C SER A 246 -6.83 -13.01 -7.88
N GLY A 247 -6.15 -12.12 -8.60
CA GLY A 247 -4.71 -11.94 -8.48
C GLY A 247 -4.05 -11.63 -9.83
N THR A 248 -2.72 -11.54 -9.83
CA THR A 248 -1.93 -11.33 -11.04
C THR A 248 -1.16 -12.61 -11.37
N PHE A 249 -1.37 -13.15 -12.56
CA PHE A 249 -0.63 -14.26 -13.15
C PHE A 249 0.42 -13.70 -14.11
N ASP A 250 1.70 -13.91 -13.82
CA ASP A 250 2.81 -13.48 -14.68
C ASP A 250 3.33 -14.66 -15.50
N LEU A 251 3.26 -14.54 -16.82
CA LEU A 251 3.73 -15.53 -17.79
C LEU A 251 5.21 -15.35 -18.17
N GLY A 252 5.85 -14.27 -17.72
CA GLY A 252 7.18 -13.92 -18.19
C GLY A 252 7.21 -13.74 -19.70
N SER A 253 8.26 -14.23 -20.35
CA SER A 253 8.49 -14.03 -21.79
C SER A 253 7.79 -15.04 -22.71
N THR A 254 7.13 -16.05 -22.16
CA THR A 254 6.46 -17.11 -22.91
C THR A 254 4.96 -16.86 -22.97
N PRO A 255 4.32 -16.82 -24.15
CA PRO A 255 2.87 -16.78 -24.24
C PRO A 255 2.23 -18.05 -23.67
N LEU A 256 1.04 -17.93 -23.09
CA LEU A 256 0.22 -19.07 -22.71
C LEU A 256 -0.35 -19.72 -23.98
N SER A 257 -0.23 -21.03 -24.13
CA SER A 257 -0.65 -21.75 -25.33
C SER A 257 -1.66 -22.86 -25.01
N PRO A 258 -2.94 -22.50 -24.72
CA PRO A 258 -4.00 -23.50 -24.56
C PRO A 258 -4.25 -24.26 -25.87
N GLY A 259 -4.70 -25.51 -25.73
CA GLY A 259 -5.23 -26.31 -26.84
C GLY A 259 -6.60 -25.79 -27.32
N THR A 260 -7.51 -26.67 -27.71
CA THR A 260 -8.81 -26.27 -28.30
C THR A 260 -9.97 -26.38 -27.30
N ASN A 261 -11.01 -25.55 -27.47
CA ASN A 261 -12.20 -25.52 -26.62
C ASN A 261 -11.89 -25.30 -25.12
N VAL A 262 -10.89 -24.46 -24.84
CA VAL A 262 -10.53 -24.07 -23.48
C VAL A 262 -11.30 -22.81 -23.08
N THR A 263 -11.84 -22.79 -21.86
CA THR A 263 -12.35 -21.57 -21.24
C THR A 263 -11.42 -21.15 -20.11
N ILE A 264 -10.90 -19.92 -20.15
CA ILE A 264 -10.13 -19.33 -19.05
C ILE A 264 -11.01 -18.24 -18.44
N GLN A 265 -11.46 -18.46 -17.21
CA GLN A 265 -12.39 -17.58 -16.51
C GLN A 265 -11.75 -17.07 -15.22
N GLY A 266 -11.51 -15.76 -15.16
CA GLY A 266 -11.12 -15.07 -13.94
C GLY A 266 -12.26 -14.94 -12.92
N ALA A 267 -11.90 -14.59 -11.70
CA ALA A 267 -12.85 -14.23 -10.66
C ALA A 267 -13.79 -13.12 -11.15
N THR A 268 -15.08 -13.25 -10.81
CA THR A 268 -16.10 -12.30 -11.28
C THR A 268 -15.81 -10.90 -10.73
N GLY A 269 -15.75 -9.94 -11.65
CA GLY A 269 -15.49 -8.54 -11.33
C GLY A 269 -16.75 -7.70 -11.25
N THR A 270 -16.57 -6.38 -11.19
CA THR A 270 -17.67 -5.42 -11.31
C THR A 270 -17.65 -4.74 -12.67
N ARG A 271 -18.83 -4.41 -13.19
CA ARG A 271 -18.98 -3.55 -14.36
C ARG A 271 -19.62 -2.24 -13.92
N SER A 272 -18.98 -1.12 -14.19
CA SER A 272 -19.56 0.19 -13.92
C SER A 272 -20.72 0.47 -14.89
N SER A 273 -21.58 1.42 -14.51
CA SER A 273 -22.66 1.92 -15.38
C SER A 273 -22.16 2.55 -16.68
N LEU A 274 -20.88 2.92 -16.73
CA LEU A 274 -20.18 3.44 -17.92
C LEU A 274 -19.46 2.33 -18.71
N GLY A 275 -19.67 1.06 -18.36
CA GLY A 275 -19.11 -0.09 -19.06
C GLY A 275 -17.67 -0.43 -18.71
N ALA A 276 -17.06 0.21 -17.70
CA ALA A 276 -15.73 -0.17 -17.24
C ALA A 276 -15.78 -1.50 -16.48
N ILE A 277 -14.99 -2.48 -16.93
CA ILE A 277 -14.84 -3.77 -16.26
C ILE A 277 -13.67 -3.66 -15.29
N ASN A 278 -13.92 -3.94 -14.02
CA ASN A 278 -12.90 -4.16 -13.01
C ASN A 278 -12.75 -5.67 -12.82
N ALA A 279 -11.85 -6.28 -13.60
CA ALA A 279 -11.54 -7.70 -13.49
C ALA A 279 -10.50 -7.91 -12.38
N PRO A 280 -10.83 -8.64 -11.30
CA PRO A 280 -9.91 -8.90 -10.19
C PRO A 280 -8.83 -9.93 -10.54
N THR A 281 -8.88 -10.52 -11.73
CA THR A 281 -7.89 -11.47 -12.25
C THR A 281 -7.15 -10.81 -13.41
N LYS A 282 -5.83 -10.71 -13.29
CA LYS A 282 -4.96 -10.09 -14.28
C LYS A 282 -3.96 -11.12 -14.81
N ILE A 283 -3.76 -11.16 -16.12
CA ILE A 283 -2.68 -11.94 -16.74
C ILE A 283 -1.72 -10.95 -17.41
N VAL A 284 -0.44 -11.07 -17.09
CA VAL A 284 0.63 -10.24 -17.64
C VAL A 284 1.72 -11.12 -18.27
N GLY A 285 2.48 -10.55 -19.20
CA GLY A 285 3.62 -11.19 -19.84
C GLY A 285 4.38 -10.19 -20.69
N THR A 286 5.65 -10.52 -20.98
CA THR A 286 6.59 -9.71 -21.77
C THR A 286 6.83 -10.27 -23.17
N ALA A 287 6.11 -11.34 -23.54
CA ALA A 287 6.18 -11.92 -24.88
C ALA A 287 5.85 -10.87 -25.96
N ALA A 288 6.64 -10.86 -27.04
CA ALA A 288 6.59 -9.81 -28.06
C ALA A 288 5.33 -9.85 -28.94
N GLU A 289 4.70 -11.01 -29.09
CA GLU A 289 3.62 -11.23 -30.07
C GLU A 289 2.22 -11.33 -29.44
N ALA A 290 2.08 -12.04 -28.32
CA ALA A 290 0.81 -12.21 -27.61
C ALA A 290 1.01 -12.67 -26.16
N ILE A 291 0.06 -12.36 -25.26
CA ILE A 291 -0.02 -12.98 -23.91
C ILE A 291 -0.51 -14.43 -24.02
N ILE A 292 -1.48 -14.68 -24.92
CA ILE A 292 -2.10 -16.00 -25.10
C ILE A 292 -2.10 -16.33 -26.59
N THR A 293 -1.42 -17.41 -26.97
CA THR A 293 -1.42 -18.00 -28.31
C THR A 293 -2.42 -19.15 -28.36
N ALA A 294 -3.70 -18.80 -28.50
CA ALA A 294 -4.79 -19.75 -28.58
C ALA A 294 -5.09 -20.17 -30.03
N GLY A 295 -5.11 -21.47 -30.31
CA GLY A 295 -5.71 -22.04 -31.53
C GLY A 295 -7.12 -22.58 -31.28
N GLY A 296 -8.03 -22.45 -32.24
CA GLY A 296 -9.40 -22.99 -32.16
C GLY A 296 -10.41 -22.15 -31.33
N ASN A 297 -11.51 -22.78 -30.90
CA ASN A 297 -12.65 -22.10 -30.24
C ASN A 297 -12.41 -21.91 -28.71
N ASN A 298 -11.46 -21.06 -28.34
CA ASN A 298 -11.19 -20.75 -26.93
C ASN A 298 -11.99 -19.53 -26.44
N THR A 299 -12.33 -19.50 -25.16
CA THR A 299 -13.11 -18.43 -24.53
C THR A 299 -12.36 -17.82 -23.35
N LEU A 300 -12.26 -16.50 -23.30
CA LEU A 300 -11.68 -15.74 -22.18
C LEU A 300 -12.79 -14.92 -21.49
N ARG A 301 -12.86 -14.95 -20.16
CA ARG A 301 -13.89 -14.21 -19.39
C ARG A 301 -13.33 -13.61 -18.11
N TRP A 302 -13.72 -12.39 -17.79
CA TRP A 302 -13.35 -11.71 -16.53
C TRP A 302 -11.84 -11.63 -16.30
N LEU A 303 -11.07 -11.37 -17.35
CA LEU A 303 -9.62 -11.24 -17.30
C LEU A 303 -9.19 -9.83 -17.69
N ASP A 304 -8.33 -9.22 -16.89
CA ASP A 304 -7.55 -8.07 -17.32
C ASP A 304 -6.29 -8.57 -18.05
N VAL A 305 -6.24 -8.36 -19.37
CA VAL A 305 -5.07 -8.61 -20.23
C VAL A 305 -4.46 -7.31 -20.76
N SER A 306 -4.85 -6.15 -20.22
CA SER A 306 -4.51 -4.82 -20.76
C SER A 306 -3.05 -4.39 -20.55
N GLY A 307 -2.22 -5.23 -19.95
CA GLY A 307 -0.81 -4.96 -19.64
C GLY A 307 0.22 -5.48 -20.65
N SER A 308 -0.17 -6.18 -21.72
CA SER A 308 0.80 -6.60 -22.75
C SER A 308 1.28 -5.46 -23.60
N ASN A 309 2.56 -5.51 -23.95
CA ASN A 309 3.11 -4.73 -25.05
C ASN A 309 2.48 -5.25 -26.36
N PRO A 310 1.67 -4.46 -27.09
CA PRO A 310 1.08 -4.93 -28.32
C PRO A 310 2.16 -4.97 -29.41
N GLY A 311 2.69 -6.17 -29.67
CA GLY A 311 3.26 -6.45 -30.98
C GLY A 311 2.20 -6.23 -32.06
N SER A 312 2.65 -5.97 -33.29
CA SER A 312 1.83 -5.64 -34.47
C SER A 312 0.73 -6.66 -34.83
N ALA A 313 0.65 -7.80 -34.15
CA ALA A 313 -0.38 -8.82 -34.32
C ALA A 313 -1.65 -8.60 -33.46
N CYS A 314 -1.65 -7.65 -32.53
CA CYS A 314 -2.80 -7.43 -31.65
C CYS A 314 -3.81 -6.44 -32.23
N GLN A 315 -4.60 -6.88 -33.22
CA GLN A 315 -5.86 -6.23 -33.62
C GLN A 315 -6.95 -7.25 -34.00
N PRO A 316 -8.24 -7.03 -33.66
CA PRO A 316 -8.80 -6.05 -32.72
C PRO A 316 -9.71 -6.76 -31.71
N ASN A 317 -9.21 -7.28 -30.58
CA ASN A 317 -10.08 -7.73 -29.47
C ASN A 317 -9.37 -8.03 -28.13
N CYS A 318 -8.12 -7.60 -27.94
CA CYS A 318 -7.52 -7.66 -26.60
C CYS A 318 -7.74 -6.31 -25.90
N GLY A 319 -8.90 -6.17 -25.26
CA GLY A 319 -9.26 -4.94 -24.57
C GLY A 319 -10.55 -5.06 -23.77
N ARG A 320 -10.37 -5.45 -22.49
CA ARG A 320 -11.36 -5.53 -21.38
C ARG A 320 -12.35 -6.69 -21.39
#